data_AF-A0A1H0LH47-F1
#
_entry.id   AF-A0A1H0LH47-F1
#
_cell.length_a   1.000
_cell.length_b   1.000
_cell.length_c   1.000
_cell.angle_alpha   90.00
_cell.angle_beta   90.00
_cell.angle_gamma   90.00
#
_symmetry.space_group_name_H-M   'P 1'
#
loop_
_entity.id
_entity.type
_entity.pdbx_description
1 polymer ?
#
loop_
_entity_poly.entity_id
_entity_poly.type
_entity_poly.pdbx_seq_one_letter_code
_entity_poly.pdbx_strand_id
1 'polypeptide(L)'
;MSTTADEAATGVRPRVVDAHHHCYADDLPGAAGMPRYDLADLAADVRAAGVELVGDVHIEAGRGPAWSLAETDRWRPGHQQDGIHTVLVASVQLERPDLDAALDRQQECPDVVGVRQMLDWHRGVKAASPLLLDPVWRHGLASLAGRGLSFDLQVLPTQLRDATAVVAATPDVQFVLNHGGLHVPWHQADLVRWAADLLELGRLENVSVKTSGFETVDPTWDDRQFRHYLSVLLDCFGPDRTLFASNFPIDKATIDYRRLVEFHLLALDRFTIAGRDNVLCRNACRIYRIKE
;
A
#
# COMPACT_ATOMS: atom_id res chain seq x y z
N MET A 1 -1.50 5.42 30.61
CA MET A 1 -0.04 5.29 30.74
C MET A 1 0.28 3.82 30.98
N SER A 2 1.27 3.29 30.26
CA SER A 2 1.85 1.93 30.45
C SER A 2 1.18 0.76 29.71
N THR A 3 0.99 0.87 28.40
CA THR A 3 0.88 -0.30 27.49
C THR A 3 2.24 -0.71 26.95
N THR A 4 3.09 0.27 26.63
CA THR A 4 4.43 0.05 26.06
C THR A 4 5.42 -0.62 27.02
N ALA A 5 5.28 -0.41 28.33
CA ALA A 5 6.15 -1.04 29.33
C ALA A 5 5.74 -2.49 29.65
N ASP A 6 4.49 -2.86 29.41
CA ASP A 6 3.95 -4.20 29.71
C ASP A 6 4.26 -5.19 28.57
N GLU A 7 4.27 -4.72 27.31
CA GLU A 7 4.70 -5.53 26.16
C GLU A 7 6.19 -5.89 26.23
N ALA A 8 7.04 -4.95 26.69
CA ALA A 8 8.47 -5.19 26.92
C ALA A 8 8.75 -6.27 27.99
N ALA A 9 7.81 -6.51 28.92
CA ALA A 9 7.95 -7.51 29.99
C ALA A 9 7.65 -8.95 29.53
N THR A 10 6.96 -9.13 28.39
CA THR A 10 6.56 -10.46 27.89
C THR A 10 7.56 -11.10 26.93
N GLY A 11 8.50 -10.32 26.38
CA GLY A 11 9.45 -10.78 25.36
C GLY A 11 8.84 -11.10 23.99
N VAL A 12 7.54 -10.82 23.79
CA VAL A 12 6.84 -11.04 22.53
C VAL A 12 7.04 -9.84 21.61
N ARG A 13 7.57 -10.08 20.41
CA ARG A 13 7.76 -9.04 19.40
C ARG A 13 6.41 -8.72 18.74
N PRO A 14 6.09 -7.44 18.46
CA PRO A 14 4.92 -7.13 17.65
C PRO A 14 5.05 -7.81 16.28
N ARG A 15 3.98 -8.46 15.86
CA ARG A 15 3.86 -9.10 14.54
C ARG A 15 3.38 -8.08 13.53
N VAL A 16 4.01 -8.05 12.36
CA VAL A 16 3.63 -7.16 11.26
C VAL A 16 3.52 -7.91 9.95
N VAL A 17 2.58 -7.48 9.12
CA VAL A 17 2.63 -7.71 7.67
C VAL A 17 2.93 -6.38 7.01
N ASP A 18 4.01 -6.31 6.24
CA ASP A 18 4.31 -5.10 5.48
C ASP A 18 3.50 -5.07 4.20
N ALA A 19 2.36 -4.36 4.21
CA ALA A 19 1.45 -4.35 3.07
C ALA A 19 1.95 -3.53 1.88
N HIS A 20 3.12 -2.90 1.95
CA HIS A 20 3.67 -2.15 0.83
C HIS A 20 5.18 -1.99 0.94
N HIS A 21 5.92 -2.69 0.10
CA HIS A 21 7.32 -2.38 -0.17
C HIS A 21 7.63 -2.56 -1.66
N HIS A 22 8.82 -2.14 -2.05
CA HIS A 22 9.32 -2.24 -3.41
C HIS A 22 10.71 -2.89 -3.41
N CYS A 23 10.91 -3.88 -4.28
CA CYS A 23 12.24 -4.39 -4.58
C CYS A 23 12.86 -3.70 -5.81
N TYR A 24 14.13 -3.34 -5.70
CA TYR A 24 14.94 -2.69 -6.74
C TYR A 24 16.21 -3.50 -6.99
N ALA A 25 16.55 -3.71 -8.27
CA ALA A 25 17.79 -4.33 -8.69
C ALA A 25 18.50 -3.47 -9.74
N ASP A 26 19.83 -3.42 -9.67
CA ASP A 26 20.68 -2.55 -10.50
C ASP A 26 20.65 -2.94 -11.99
N ASP A 27 20.28 -4.18 -12.29
CA ASP A 27 20.21 -4.76 -13.64
C ASP A 27 18.84 -4.62 -14.30
N LEU A 28 17.82 -4.11 -13.58
CA LEU A 28 16.53 -3.76 -14.13
C LEU A 28 16.55 -2.33 -14.72
N PRO A 29 16.34 -2.15 -16.04
CA PRO A 29 16.32 -0.83 -16.66
C PRO A 29 15.31 0.12 -15.99
N GLY A 30 15.71 1.38 -15.81
CA GLY A 30 14.97 2.36 -15.00
C GLY A 30 15.34 2.35 -13.51
N ALA A 31 16.30 1.52 -13.07
CA ALA A 31 16.85 1.54 -11.70
C ALA A 31 17.89 2.65 -11.49
N ALA A 32 18.19 3.44 -12.52
CA ALA A 32 19.21 4.48 -12.45
C ALA A 32 18.89 5.48 -11.33
N GLY A 33 19.66 5.42 -10.24
CA GLY A 33 19.54 6.29 -9.09
C GLY A 33 18.76 5.73 -7.89
N MET A 34 18.14 4.54 -8.01
CA MET A 34 17.52 3.85 -6.87
C MET A 34 18.49 2.83 -6.28
N PRO A 35 18.68 2.79 -4.94
CA PRO A 35 19.54 1.80 -4.33
C PRO A 35 18.94 0.40 -4.51
N ARG A 36 19.80 -0.60 -4.76
CA ARG A 36 19.40 -2.01 -4.65
C ARG A 36 18.70 -2.25 -3.31
N TYR A 37 17.57 -2.93 -3.35
CA TYR A 37 16.80 -3.34 -2.18
C TYR A 37 16.00 -4.59 -2.51
N ASP A 38 16.12 -5.64 -1.72
CA ASP A 38 15.37 -6.89 -1.91
C ASP A 38 14.72 -7.39 -0.59
N LEU A 39 14.07 -8.55 -0.64
CA LEU A 39 13.38 -9.14 0.51
C LEU A 39 14.31 -9.41 1.70
N ALA A 40 15.60 -9.67 1.46
CA ALA A 40 16.57 -9.87 2.55
C ALA A 40 16.88 -8.55 3.25
N ASP A 41 16.94 -7.45 2.51
CA ASP A 41 17.10 -6.10 3.07
C ASP A 41 15.87 -5.70 3.90
N LEU A 42 14.66 -5.97 3.40
CA LEU A 42 13.41 -5.78 4.16
C LEU A 42 13.43 -6.57 5.47
N ALA A 43 13.72 -7.87 5.40
CA ALA A 43 13.79 -8.72 6.59
C ALA A 43 14.86 -8.23 7.59
N ALA A 44 15.97 -7.67 7.11
CA ALA A 44 16.99 -7.08 7.97
C ALA A 44 16.49 -5.80 8.67
N ASP A 45 15.83 -4.90 7.96
CA ASP A 45 15.24 -3.67 8.53
C ASP A 45 14.17 -3.99 9.59
N VAL A 46 13.26 -4.92 9.29
CA VAL A 46 12.19 -5.38 10.20
C VAL A 46 12.79 -6.02 11.45
N ARG A 47 13.78 -6.91 11.29
CA ARG A 47 14.47 -7.55 12.42
C ARG A 47 15.21 -6.54 13.29
N ALA A 48 15.86 -5.54 12.68
CA ALA A 48 16.53 -4.45 13.40
C ALA A 48 15.52 -3.58 14.17
N ALA A 49 14.31 -3.42 13.65
CA ALA A 49 13.23 -2.72 14.35
C ALA A 49 12.71 -3.45 15.59
N GLY A 50 12.99 -4.75 15.73
CA GLY A 50 12.55 -5.53 16.90
C GLY A 50 11.16 -6.16 16.73
N VAL A 51 10.63 -6.19 15.50
CA VAL A 51 9.33 -6.78 15.15
C VAL A 51 9.49 -8.09 14.39
N GLU A 52 8.43 -8.89 14.35
CA GLU A 52 8.34 -10.15 13.60
C GLU A 52 7.62 -9.91 12.27
N LEU A 53 8.28 -10.23 11.15
CA LEU A 53 7.66 -10.20 9.82
C LEU A 53 6.86 -11.49 9.59
N VAL A 54 5.54 -11.38 9.48
CA VAL A 54 4.64 -12.52 9.20
C VAL A 54 4.44 -12.73 7.70
N GLY A 55 4.45 -11.64 6.95
CA GLY A 55 4.22 -11.62 5.52
C GLY A 55 4.49 -10.24 4.94
N ASP A 56 4.44 -10.13 3.63
CA ASP A 56 4.69 -8.86 2.96
C ASP A 56 4.02 -8.82 1.58
N VAL A 57 3.84 -7.61 1.07
CA VAL A 57 3.27 -7.35 -0.24
C VAL A 57 4.26 -6.51 -1.04
N HIS A 58 4.91 -7.14 -2.01
CA HIS A 58 5.72 -6.43 -3.00
C HIS A 58 4.78 -5.74 -3.99
N ILE A 59 4.95 -4.43 -4.14
CA ILE A 59 4.20 -3.63 -5.10
C ILE A 59 5.11 -3.33 -6.29
N GLU A 60 4.55 -3.42 -7.50
CA GLU A 60 5.25 -3.04 -8.73
C GLU A 60 5.94 -1.67 -8.60
N ALA A 61 7.14 -1.50 -9.15
CA ALA A 61 7.97 -0.32 -8.93
C ALA A 61 7.70 0.83 -9.92
N GLY A 62 6.59 0.81 -10.67
CA GLY A 62 6.20 1.89 -11.57
C GLY A 62 7.03 2.01 -12.84
N ARG A 63 7.71 0.93 -13.25
CA ARG A 63 8.64 0.90 -14.41
C ARG A 63 7.95 0.88 -15.77
N GLY A 64 6.62 0.82 -15.76
CA GLY A 64 5.77 0.85 -16.94
C GLY A 64 5.49 -0.53 -17.55
N PRO A 65 4.62 -0.57 -18.58
CA PRO A 65 4.04 -1.81 -19.11
C PRO A 65 5.05 -2.86 -19.58
N ALA A 66 6.18 -2.40 -20.14
CA ALA A 66 7.19 -3.29 -20.73
C ALA A 66 7.93 -4.14 -19.70
N TRP A 67 7.93 -3.73 -18.42
CA TRP A 67 8.68 -4.38 -17.35
C TRP A 67 7.80 -5.15 -16.38
N SER A 68 6.49 -5.01 -16.48
CA SER A 68 5.57 -5.55 -15.49
C SER A 68 5.70 -7.06 -15.28
N LEU A 69 5.78 -7.83 -16.37
CA LEU A 69 5.95 -9.28 -16.29
C LEU A 69 7.36 -9.65 -15.80
N ALA A 70 8.39 -8.98 -16.31
CA ALA A 70 9.77 -9.25 -15.88
C ALA A 70 9.97 -8.96 -14.39
N GLU A 71 9.32 -7.93 -13.85
CA GLU A 71 9.33 -7.62 -12.42
C GLU A 71 8.63 -8.71 -11.61
N THR A 72 7.46 -9.16 -12.08
CA THR A 72 6.73 -10.26 -11.45
C THR A 72 7.53 -11.56 -11.47
N ASP A 73 8.15 -11.93 -12.59
CA ASP A 73 8.99 -13.11 -12.71
C ASP A 73 10.24 -13.03 -11.83
N ARG A 74 10.81 -11.83 -11.68
CA ARG A 74 12.02 -11.59 -10.87
C ARG A 74 11.74 -11.73 -9.37
N TRP A 75 10.64 -11.15 -8.90
CA TRP A 75 10.28 -11.11 -7.48
C TRP A 75 9.25 -12.15 -7.08
N ARG A 76 8.85 -13.01 -8.03
CA ARG A 76 8.07 -14.21 -7.74
C ARG A 76 8.72 -14.92 -6.56
N PRO A 77 7.97 -15.20 -5.48
CA PRO A 77 8.48 -15.92 -4.32
C PRO A 77 8.90 -17.33 -4.74
N GLY A 78 10.16 -17.49 -5.16
CA GLY A 78 10.76 -18.76 -5.52
C GLY A 78 11.03 -19.56 -4.25
N HIS A 79 9.96 -20.13 -3.67
CA HIS A 79 9.91 -20.83 -2.38
C HIS A 79 10.23 -19.92 -1.18
N GLN A 80 9.22 -19.72 -0.32
CA GLN A 80 9.21 -18.93 0.92
C GLN A 80 10.60 -18.81 1.58
N GLN A 81 11.13 -17.60 1.68
CA GLN A 81 12.21 -17.34 2.61
C GLN A 81 11.65 -17.50 4.03
N ASP A 82 12.23 -18.41 4.81
CA ASP A 82 12.02 -18.51 6.26
C ASP A 82 10.55 -18.56 6.74
N GLY A 83 9.64 -19.10 5.93
CA GLY A 83 8.21 -19.22 6.29
C GLY A 83 7.37 -17.95 6.08
N ILE A 84 7.96 -16.88 5.53
CA ILE A 84 7.27 -15.63 5.20
C ILE A 84 6.53 -15.81 3.87
N HIS A 85 5.25 -15.45 3.83
CA HIS A 85 4.46 -15.48 2.60
C HIS A 85 4.41 -14.09 1.98
N THR A 86 5.31 -13.87 1.02
CA THR A 86 5.31 -12.71 0.13
C THR A 86 4.27 -12.86 -0.96
N VAL A 87 3.48 -11.82 -1.22
CA VAL A 87 2.55 -11.76 -2.36
C VAL A 87 2.81 -10.51 -3.19
N LEU A 88 2.32 -10.50 -4.43
CA LEU A 88 2.65 -9.50 -5.44
C LEU A 88 1.42 -8.70 -5.86
N VAL A 89 1.60 -7.39 -6.01
CA VAL A 89 0.70 -6.50 -6.74
C VAL A 89 1.37 -6.08 -8.03
N ALA A 90 0.89 -6.60 -9.16
CA ALA A 90 1.52 -6.43 -10.46
C ALA A 90 1.06 -5.16 -11.21
N SER A 91 1.88 -4.66 -12.13
CA SER A 91 1.51 -3.50 -12.96
C SER A 91 0.65 -3.93 -14.14
N VAL A 92 -0.60 -3.49 -14.26
CA VAL A 92 -1.40 -3.79 -15.45
C VAL A 92 -2.20 -2.56 -15.84
N GLN A 93 -2.05 -2.14 -17.09
CA GLN A 93 -2.85 -1.05 -17.66
C GLN A 93 -4.23 -1.60 -18.02
N LEU A 94 -5.26 -1.11 -17.35
CA LEU A 94 -6.62 -1.66 -17.44
C LEU A 94 -7.36 -1.23 -18.72
N GLU A 95 -6.83 -0.24 -19.44
CA GLU A 95 -7.34 0.24 -20.72
C GLU A 95 -6.81 -0.54 -21.93
N ARG A 96 -5.98 -1.58 -21.70
CA ARG A 96 -5.33 -2.33 -22.78
C ARG A 96 -6.34 -3.14 -23.61
N PRO A 97 -6.16 -3.23 -24.94
CA PRO A 97 -6.99 -4.07 -25.79
C PRO A 97 -6.78 -5.57 -25.54
N ASP A 98 -5.62 -5.96 -25.01
CA ASP A 98 -5.25 -7.34 -24.64
C ASP A 98 -5.29 -7.57 -23.13
N LEU A 99 -6.13 -6.81 -22.38
CA LEU A 99 -6.18 -6.84 -20.91
C LEU A 99 -6.29 -8.25 -20.34
N ASP A 100 -7.20 -9.08 -20.85
CA ASP A 100 -7.40 -10.43 -20.33
C ASP A 100 -6.13 -11.29 -20.47
N ALA A 101 -5.46 -11.23 -21.61
CA ALA A 101 -4.21 -11.95 -21.83
C ALA A 101 -3.08 -11.43 -20.93
N ALA A 102 -3.03 -10.11 -20.68
CA ALA A 102 -2.07 -9.51 -19.77
C ALA A 102 -2.31 -9.97 -18.32
N LEU A 103 -3.57 -10.00 -17.87
CA LEU A 103 -3.95 -10.48 -16.54
C LEU A 103 -3.70 -11.98 -16.39
N ASP A 104 -4.07 -12.79 -17.40
CA ASP A 104 -3.81 -14.24 -17.41
C ASP A 104 -2.32 -14.52 -17.23
N ARG A 105 -1.46 -13.74 -17.91
CA ARG A 105 -0.01 -13.90 -17.82
C ARG A 105 0.53 -13.55 -16.45
N GLN A 106 0.02 -12.51 -15.80
CA GLN A 106 0.38 -12.20 -14.41
C GLN A 106 -0.05 -13.33 -13.45
N GLN A 107 -1.25 -13.88 -13.65
CA GLN A 107 -1.81 -14.94 -12.81
C GLN A 107 -1.19 -16.33 -13.05
N GLU A 108 -0.26 -16.49 -14.01
CA GLU A 108 0.66 -17.65 -14.03
C GLU A 108 1.55 -17.70 -12.77
N CYS A 109 1.71 -16.56 -12.10
CA CYS A 109 2.22 -16.46 -10.74
C CYS A 109 1.03 -16.45 -9.73
N PRO A 110 0.83 -17.52 -8.92
CA PRO A 110 -0.28 -17.60 -7.98
C PRO A 110 -0.19 -16.60 -6.83
N ASP A 111 1.00 -16.05 -6.59
CA ASP A 111 1.25 -15.02 -5.58
C ASP A 111 0.85 -13.62 -6.07
N VAL A 112 0.46 -13.45 -7.35
CA VAL A 112 -0.16 -12.20 -7.82
C VAL A 112 -1.59 -12.12 -7.30
N VAL A 113 -1.80 -11.25 -6.33
CA VAL A 113 -3.05 -11.10 -5.57
C VAL A 113 -3.77 -9.78 -5.87
N GLY A 114 -3.10 -8.87 -6.55
CA GLY A 114 -3.68 -7.60 -6.95
C GLY A 114 -2.95 -6.98 -8.12
N VAL A 115 -3.49 -5.87 -8.59
CA VAL A 115 -2.85 -5.04 -9.61
C VAL A 115 -2.82 -3.59 -9.18
N ARG A 116 -1.81 -2.86 -9.67
CA ARG A 116 -1.70 -1.42 -9.54
C ARG A 116 -1.52 -0.79 -10.91
N GLN A 117 -2.17 0.35 -11.10
CA GLN A 117 -1.83 1.31 -12.13
C GLN A 117 -1.79 2.66 -11.44
N MET A 118 -0.66 3.35 -11.47
CA MET A 118 -0.54 4.67 -10.86
C MET A 118 -1.44 5.65 -11.61
N LEU A 119 -2.43 6.22 -10.93
CA LEU A 119 -3.42 7.12 -11.51
C LEU A 119 -3.16 8.58 -11.14
N ASP A 120 -2.17 8.85 -10.29
CA ASP A 120 -1.79 10.20 -9.90
C ASP A 120 -1.44 11.03 -11.14
N TRP A 121 -2.27 12.05 -11.39
CA TRP A 121 -2.08 12.95 -12.51
C TRP A 121 -2.46 14.37 -12.13
N HIS A 122 -1.76 15.35 -12.72
CA HIS A 122 -2.14 16.75 -12.62
C HIS A 122 -2.03 17.45 -13.97
N ARG A 123 -2.88 18.47 -14.17
CA ARG A 123 -2.91 19.27 -15.40
C ARG A 123 -1.56 19.94 -15.60
N GLY A 124 -0.89 19.62 -16.71
CA GLY A 124 0.44 20.16 -17.05
C GLY A 124 1.50 19.08 -17.27
N VAL A 125 1.27 17.84 -16.81
CA VAL A 125 2.14 16.70 -17.10
C VAL A 125 1.66 16.01 -18.37
N LYS A 126 2.46 16.08 -19.43
CA LYS A 126 2.11 15.56 -20.78
C LYS A 126 1.80 14.06 -20.83
N ALA A 127 2.27 13.28 -19.87
CA ALA A 127 2.17 11.81 -19.87
C ALA A 127 0.97 11.27 -19.07
N ALA A 128 0.17 12.13 -18.43
CA ALA A 128 -0.81 11.70 -17.44
C ALA A 128 -2.26 11.93 -17.95
N SER A 129 -3.09 10.90 -17.90
CA SER A 129 -4.47 10.87 -18.43
C SER A 129 -5.48 10.71 -17.28
N PRO A 130 -6.68 11.33 -17.35
CA PRO A 130 -7.73 11.17 -16.34
C PRO A 130 -8.42 9.79 -16.44
N LEU A 131 -7.67 8.71 -16.23
CA LEU A 131 -8.12 7.32 -16.37
C LEU A 131 -9.33 6.97 -15.48
N LEU A 132 -9.46 7.61 -14.32
CA LEU A 132 -10.64 7.48 -13.46
C LEU A 132 -11.95 7.85 -14.16
N LEU A 133 -11.91 8.64 -15.24
CA LEU A 133 -13.07 9.04 -16.04
C LEU A 133 -13.20 8.23 -17.34
N ASP A 134 -12.23 7.38 -17.66
CA ASP A 134 -12.19 6.61 -18.90
C ASP A 134 -13.11 5.38 -18.80
N PRO A 135 -14.13 5.24 -19.66
CA PRO A 135 -15.03 4.09 -19.63
C PRO A 135 -14.34 2.76 -19.99
N VAL A 136 -13.29 2.77 -20.82
CA VAL A 136 -12.53 1.55 -21.16
C VAL A 136 -11.76 1.08 -19.94
N TRP A 137 -11.07 2.00 -19.27
CA TRP A 137 -10.35 1.71 -18.03
C TRP A 137 -11.29 1.21 -16.92
N ARG A 138 -12.46 1.85 -16.73
CA ARG A 138 -13.47 1.41 -15.75
C ARG A 138 -14.02 0.02 -16.05
N HIS A 139 -14.20 -0.32 -17.33
CA HIS A 139 -14.61 -1.66 -17.73
C HIS A 139 -13.51 -2.69 -17.39
N GLY A 140 -12.25 -2.37 -17.68
CA GLY A 140 -11.11 -3.20 -17.29
C GLY A 140 -10.97 -3.39 -15.78
N LEU A 141 -11.21 -2.34 -14.99
CA LEU A 141 -11.22 -2.41 -13.53
C LEU A 141 -12.27 -3.40 -13.00
N ALA A 142 -13.49 -3.37 -13.56
CA ALA A 142 -14.55 -4.26 -13.13
C ALA A 142 -14.24 -5.75 -13.39
N SER A 143 -13.37 -6.08 -14.36
CA SER A 143 -12.99 -7.46 -14.65
C SER A 143 -12.13 -8.10 -13.54
N LEU A 144 -11.48 -7.30 -12.69
CA LEU A 144 -10.64 -7.77 -11.59
C LEU A 144 -11.42 -8.59 -10.55
N ALA A 145 -12.69 -8.25 -10.32
CA ALA A 145 -13.55 -8.94 -9.36
C ALA A 145 -13.68 -10.43 -9.70
N GLY A 146 -13.96 -10.76 -10.97
CA GLY A 146 -14.08 -12.14 -11.44
C GLY A 146 -12.77 -12.94 -11.37
N ARG A 147 -11.64 -12.25 -11.24
CA ARG A 147 -10.29 -12.82 -11.14
C ARG A 147 -9.78 -12.92 -9.69
N GLY A 148 -10.54 -12.39 -8.72
CA GLY A 148 -10.13 -12.32 -7.32
C GLY A 148 -8.94 -11.40 -7.07
N LEU A 149 -8.67 -10.43 -7.96
CA LEU A 149 -7.57 -9.48 -7.84
C LEU A 149 -8.04 -8.21 -7.13
N SER A 150 -7.27 -7.73 -6.14
CA SER A 150 -7.48 -6.39 -5.57
C SER A 150 -6.92 -5.30 -6.49
N PHE A 151 -7.39 -4.06 -6.32
CA PHE A 151 -6.82 -2.88 -6.96
C PHE A 151 -6.14 -1.98 -5.93
N ASP A 152 -4.84 -1.83 -6.04
CA ASP A 152 -4.07 -0.86 -5.25
C ASP A 152 -4.25 0.53 -5.87
N LEU A 153 -5.05 1.35 -5.20
CA LEU A 153 -5.52 2.65 -5.65
C LEU A 153 -4.51 3.74 -5.27
N GLN A 154 -3.68 4.14 -6.23
CA GLN A 154 -2.77 5.28 -6.09
C GLN A 154 -3.31 6.48 -6.86
N VAL A 155 -3.66 7.53 -6.12
CA VAL A 155 -4.27 8.78 -6.62
C VAL A 155 -3.77 9.98 -5.82
N LEU A 156 -3.89 11.19 -6.36
CA LEU A 156 -3.68 12.42 -5.59
C LEU A 156 -4.93 12.78 -4.74
N PRO A 157 -4.80 13.60 -3.68
CA PRO A 157 -5.91 14.15 -2.91
C PRO A 157 -7.00 14.79 -3.78
N THR A 158 -6.60 15.49 -4.85
CA THR A 158 -7.52 16.14 -5.81
C THR A 158 -8.39 15.16 -6.61
N GLN A 159 -8.03 13.87 -6.62
CA GLN A 159 -8.70 12.82 -7.37
C GLN A 159 -9.55 11.90 -6.46
N LEU A 160 -9.52 12.07 -5.13
CA LEU A 160 -10.23 11.21 -4.19
C LEU A 160 -11.75 11.15 -4.44
N ARG A 161 -12.34 12.25 -4.92
CA ARG A 161 -13.78 12.28 -5.27
C ARG A 161 -14.11 11.41 -6.47
N ASP A 162 -13.31 11.50 -7.53
CA ASP A 162 -13.49 10.67 -8.73
C ASP A 162 -13.21 9.20 -8.39
N ALA A 163 -12.21 8.94 -7.55
CA ALA A 163 -11.91 7.61 -7.05
C ALA A 163 -13.08 7.04 -6.23
N THR A 164 -13.70 7.83 -5.35
CA THR A 164 -14.88 7.43 -4.58
C THR A 164 -16.02 7.01 -5.50
N ALA A 165 -16.28 7.75 -6.58
CA ALA A 165 -17.31 7.40 -7.55
C ALA A 165 -17.01 6.07 -8.27
N VAL A 166 -15.74 5.81 -8.59
CA VAL A 166 -15.29 4.54 -9.19
C VAL A 166 -15.48 3.37 -8.23
N VAL A 167 -15.01 3.50 -6.98
CA VAL A 167 -15.12 2.45 -5.95
C VAL A 167 -16.59 2.13 -5.68
N ALA A 168 -17.45 3.15 -5.56
CA ALA A 168 -18.89 2.97 -5.34
C ALA A 168 -19.59 2.25 -6.52
N ALA A 169 -19.08 2.43 -7.74
CA ALA A 169 -19.61 1.78 -8.94
C ALA A 169 -19.09 0.34 -9.14
N THR A 170 -18.12 -0.10 -8.34
CA THR A 170 -17.48 -1.42 -8.46
C THR A 170 -17.35 -2.12 -7.09
N PRO A 171 -18.48 -2.38 -6.39
CA PRO A 171 -18.48 -2.90 -5.03
C PRO A 171 -17.82 -4.29 -4.89
N ASP A 172 -17.77 -5.06 -5.98
CA ASP A 172 -17.18 -6.40 -6.01
C ASP A 172 -15.65 -6.42 -6.13
N VAL A 173 -15.02 -5.26 -6.40
CA VAL A 173 -13.56 -5.13 -6.41
C VAL A 173 -13.09 -4.66 -5.03
N GLN A 174 -12.10 -5.36 -4.46
CA GLN A 174 -11.42 -4.92 -3.24
C GLN A 174 -10.39 -3.84 -3.60
N PHE A 175 -10.58 -2.64 -3.07
CA PHE A 175 -9.64 -1.53 -3.22
C PHE A 175 -8.75 -1.38 -2.00
N VAL A 176 -7.51 -0.94 -2.23
CA VAL A 176 -6.58 -0.53 -1.17
C VAL A 176 -5.99 0.82 -1.55
N LEU A 177 -6.40 1.88 -0.86
CA LEU A 177 -5.88 3.23 -1.06
C LEU A 177 -4.42 3.28 -0.59
N ASN A 178 -3.51 3.65 -1.49
CA ASN A 178 -2.10 3.86 -1.18
C ASN A 178 -1.90 5.23 -0.53
N HIS A 179 -1.07 5.25 0.53
CA HIS A 179 -0.52 6.47 1.14
C HIS A 179 -1.56 7.54 1.51
N GLY A 180 -2.81 7.14 1.83
CA GLY A 180 -3.90 8.09 2.10
C GLY A 180 -4.25 9.03 0.94
N GLY A 181 -3.79 8.73 -0.29
CA GLY A 181 -3.67 9.70 -1.38
C GLY A 181 -2.30 10.38 -1.37
N LEU A 182 -1.54 10.25 -2.46
CA LEU A 182 -0.14 10.70 -2.57
C LEU A 182 0.00 12.23 -2.49
N HIS A 183 1.08 12.73 -1.88
CA HIS A 183 1.35 14.17 -1.72
C HIS A 183 0.27 14.93 -0.91
N VAL A 184 -0.04 14.43 0.29
CA VAL A 184 -1.03 15.07 1.18
C VAL A 184 -0.57 16.50 1.53
N PRO A 185 -1.37 17.53 1.22
CA PRO A 185 -0.96 18.92 1.40
C PRO A 185 -0.95 19.31 2.88
N TRP A 186 0.09 20.02 3.33
CA TRP A 186 0.17 20.52 4.72
C TRP A 186 -0.32 21.97 4.89
N HIS A 187 -1.41 22.31 4.20
CA HIS A 187 -2.09 23.60 4.36
C HIS A 187 -3.51 23.36 4.89
N GLN A 188 -3.94 24.14 5.90
CA GLN A 188 -5.14 23.84 6.69
C GLN A 188 -6.39 23.60 5.83
N ALA A 189 -6.63 24.44 4.82
CA ALA A 189 -7.81 24.31 3.98
C ALA A 189 -7.79 23.02 3.13
N ASP A 190 -6.61 22.55 2.77
CA ASP A 190 -6.42 21.36 1.94
C ASP A 190 -6.43 20.08 2.77
N LEU A 191 -5.89 20.12 4.00
CA LEU A 191 -6.06 19.03 4.99
C LEU A 191 -7.53 18.79 5.31
N VAL A 192 -8.32 19.85 5.49
CA VAL A 192 -9.78 19.72 5.73
C VAL A 192 -10.49 19.09 4.54
N ARG A 193 -10.12 19.48 3.31
CA ARG A 193 -10.69 18.89 2.10
C ARG A 193 -10.30 17.41 1.94
N TRP A 194 -9.02 17.11 2.11
CA TRP A 194 -8.49 15.75 2.07
C TRP A 194 -9.18 14.84 3.08
N ALA A 195 -9.29 15.27 4.34
CA ALA A 195 -9.97 14.50 5.37
C ALA A 195 -11.47 14.28 5.07
N ALA A 196 -12.15 15.30 4.51
CA ALA A 196 -13.55 15.16 4.10
C ALA A 196 -13.71 14.16 2.94
N ASP A 197 -12.85 14.23 1.93
CA ASP A 197 -12.90 13.31 0.79
C ASP A 197 -12.52 11.88 1.20
N LEU A 198 -11.57 11.70 2.13
CA LEU A 198 -11.27 10.40 2.76
C LEU A 198 -12.43 9.85 3.58
N LEU A 199 -13.17 10.70 4.29
CA LEU A 199 -14.34 10.26 5.05
C LEU A 199 -15.42 9.71 4.12
N GLU A 200 -15.65 10.34 2.97
CA GLU A 200 -16.59 9.82 1.96
C GLU A 200 -16.11 8.48 1.38
N LEU A 201 -14.83 8.38 0.99
CA LEU A 201 -14.25 7.13 0.50
C LEU A 201 -14.33 6.02 1.56
N GLY A 202 -13.97 6.34 2.81
CA GLY A 202 -13.98 5.43 3.94
C GLY A 202 -15.36 4.87 4.29
N ARG A 203 -16.46 5.46 3.81
CA ARG A 203 -17.81 4.88 3.99
C ARG A 203 -18.07 3.67 3.10
N LEU A 204 -17.27 3.45 2.06
CA LEU A 204 -17.42 2.30 1.16
C LEU A 204 -16.74 1.08 1.78
N GLU A 205 -17.48 -0.01 1.97
CA GLU A 205 -16.97 -1.18 2.71
C GLU A 205 -15.83 -1.92 1.97
N ASN A 206 -15.81 -1.83 0.64
CA ASN A 206 -14.84 -2.49 -0.23
C ASN A 206 -13.52 -1.73 -0.41
N VAL A 207 -13.24 -0.68 0.39
CA VAL A 207 -11.95 0.02 0.38
C VAL A 207 -11.26 -0.03 1.74
N SER A 208 -9.97 -0.34 1.69
CA SER A 208 -9.04 -0.25 2.83
C SER A 208 -7.94 0.78 2.54
N VAL A 209 -7.11 1.11 3.52
CA VAL A 209 -6.04 2.12 3.36
C VAL A 209 -4.71 1.65 3.93
N LYS A 210 -3.62 1.96 3.23
CA LYS A 210 -2.24 1.76 3.70
C LYS A 210 -1.72 3.02 4.40
N THR A 211 -1.15 2.83 5.59
CA THR A 211 -0.53 3.92 6.37
C THR A 211 0.96 4.05 6.08
N SER A 212 1.29 4.31 4.81
CA SER A 212 2.66 4.44 4.30
C SER A 212 2.86 5.72 3.50
N GLY A 213 4.03 5.88 2.89
CA GLY A 213 4.31 6.95 1.92
C GLY A 213 4.82 8.22 2.58
N PHE A 214 5.53 8.13 3.69
CA PHE A 214 6.02 9.24 4.50
C PHE A 214 6.88 10.20 3.68
N GLU A 215 7.89 9.68 2.98
CA GLU A 215 8.75 10.48 2.11
C GLU A 215 7.93 11.08 0.97
N THR A 216 7.05 10.26 0.40
CA THR A 216 6.26 10.65 -0.77
C THR A 216 5.13 11.63 -0.45
N VAL A 217 4.65 11.64 0.79
CA VAL A 217 3.64 12.58 1.27
C VAL A 217 4.31 13.94 1.45
N ASP A 218 5.35 14.01 2.27
CA ASP A 218 6.24 15.16 2.39
C ASP A 218 7.46 14.79 3.26
N PRO A 219 8.69 14.85 2.72
CA PRO A 219 9.90 14.47 3.46
C PRO A 219 10.25 15.44 4.60
N THR A 220 9.56 16.59 4.70
CA THR A 220 9.81 17.63 5.72
C THR A 220 8.87 17.55 6.92
N TRP A 221 7.93 16.60 6.94
CA TRP A 221 6.97 16.47 8.03
C TRP A 221 7.63 16.13 9.37
N ASP A 222 7.18 16.82 10.42
CA ASP A 222 7.52 16.52 11.79
C ASP A 222 6.63 15.42 12.40
N ASP A 223 7.05 14.97 13.58
CA ASP A 223 6.36 14.02 14.46
C ASP A 223 4.85 14.31 14.66
N ARG A 224 4.44 15.58 14.75
CA ARG A 224 3.05 15.99 14.96
C ARG A 224 2.26 15.87 13.66
N GLN A 225 2.85 16.30 12.55
CA GLN A 225 2.20 16.22 11.24
C GLN A 225 1.90 14.76 10.89
N PHE A 226 2.89 13.92 11.14
CA PHE A 226 2.78 12.49 10.96
C PHE A 226 1.68 11.85 11.82
N ARG A 227 1.64 12.14 13.13
CA ARG A 227 0.59 11.62 14.02
C ARG A 227 -0.82 12.05 13.59
N HIS A 228 -0.96 13.28 13.09
CA HIS A 228 -2.23 13.77 12.56
C HIS A 228 -2.66 12.98 11.32
N TYR A 229 -1.75 12.74 10.39
CA TYR A 229 -2.01 11.94 9.20
C TYR A 229 -2.50 10.53 9.55
N LEU A 230 -1.79 9.81 10.43
CA LEU A 230 -2.26 8.50 10.89
C LEU A 230 -3.63 8.56 11.56
N SER A 231 -3.87 9.56 12.41
CA SER A 231 -5.16 9.71 13.09
C SER A 231 -6.29 9.87 12.09
N VAL A 232 -6.12 10.70 11.06
CA VAL A 232 -7.16 10.91 10.03
C VAL A 232 -7.47 9.61 9.29
N LEU A 233 -6.45 8.83 8.92
CA LEU A 233 -6.65 7.54 8.27
C LEU A 233 -7.39 6.54 9.17
N LEU A 234 -6.98 6.44 10.44
CA LEU A 234 -7.62 5.57 11.41
C LEU A 234 -9.06 6.01 11.74
N ASP A 235 -9.33 7.31 11.77
CA ASP A 235 -10.66 7.86 12.01
C ASP A 235 -11.61 7.64 10.81
N CYS A 236 -11.09 7.65 9.57
CA CYS A 236 -11.90 7.45 8.37
C CYS A 236 -12.18 5.96 8.06
N PHE A 237 -11.19 5.08 8.25
CA PHE A 237 -11.30 3.68 7.85
C PHE A 237 -11.56 2.73 9.02
N GLY A 238 -11.16 3.11 10.23
CA GLY A 238 -11.20 2.26 11.42
C GLY A 238 -10.11 1.18 11.42
N PRO A 239 -9.89 0.50 12.56
CA PRO A 239 -8.82 -0.49 12.72
C PRO A 239 -9.00 -1.73 11.85
N ASP A 240 -10.20 -1.99 11.32
CA ASP A 240 -10.51 -3.18 10.53
C ASP A 240 -10.26 -3.02 9.02
N ARG A 241 -9.93 -1.80 8.57
CA ARG A 241 -9.64 -1.49 7.15
C ARG A 241 -8.40 -0.61 6.96
N THR A 242 -7.58 -0.49 8.00
CA THR A 242 -6.27 0.16 7.93
C THR A 242 -5.17 -0.90 7.94
N LEU A 243 -4.15 -0.75 7.10
CA LEU A 243 -3.03 -1.68 6.95
C LEU A 243 -1.73 -0.96 7.25
N PHE A 244 -0.90 -1.56 8.10
CA PHE A 244 0.49 -1.19 8.23
C PHE A 244 1.23 -1.44 6.90
N ALA A 245 2.04 -0.47 6.50
CA ALA A 245 2.76 -0.48 5.25
C ALA A 245 3.98 0.43 5.40
N SER A 246 5.12 0.05 4.85
CA SER A 246 6.36 0.83 5.01
C SER A 246 6.69 1.74 3.85
N ASN A 247 6.29 1.38 2.62
CA ASN A 247 6.78 1.99 1.38
C ASN A 247 8.33 1.96 1.28
N PHE A 248 8.97 0.98 1.91
CA PHE A 248 10.42 0.82 1.82
C PHE A 248 10.82 0.33 0.42
N PRO A 249 12.00 0.73 -0.07
CA PRO A 249 12.99 1.61 0.54
C PRO A 249 12.77 3.12 0.31
N ILE A 250 11.66 3.54 -0.31
CA ILE A 250 11.42 4.96 -0.59
C ILE A 250 11.36 5.76 0.72
N ASP A 251 10.53 5.32 1.67
CA ASP A 251 10.41 5.98 2.97
C ASP A 251 11.68 5.87 3.83
N LYS A 252 12.55 4.89 3.55
CA LYS A 252 13.84 4.71 4.24
C LYS A 252 14.76 5.93 4.13
N ALA A 253 14.55 6.77 3.12
CA ALA A 253 15.28 8.04 2.97
C ALA A 253 14.97 9.05 4.10
N THR A 254 13.83 8.93 4.77
CA THR A 254 13.35 9.89 5.78
C THR A 254 13.07 9.26 7.14
N ILE A 255 12.71 7.97 7.19
CA ILE A 255 12.33 7.26 8.40
C ILE A 255 12.86 5.83 8.41
N ASP A 256 13.44 5.40 9.55
CA ASP A 256 13.80 4.00 9.74
C ASP A 256 12.60 3.14 10.18
N TYR A 257 12.72 1.82 9.98
CA TYR A 257 11.62 0.90 10.23
C TYR A 257 11.19 0.85 11.69
N ARG A 258 12.12 1.05 12.63
CA ARG A 258 11.80 1.07 14.08
C ARG A 258 10.92 2.27 14.38
N ARG A 259 11.31 3.45 13.91
CA ARG A 259 10.59 4.68 14.14
C ARG A 259 9.21 4.62 13.50
N LEU A 260 9.11 4.04 12.31
CA LEU A 260 7.85 3.77 11.62
C LEU A 260 6.90 2.93 12.48
N VAL A 261 7.38 1.82 13.05
CA VAL A 261 6.58 0.94 13.93
C VAL A 261 6.18 1.67 15.22
N GLU A 262 7.10 2.37 15.89
CA GLU A 262 6.80 3.12 17.12
C GLU A 262 5.64 4.10 16.92
N PHE A 263 5.67 4.79 15.79
CA PHE A 263 4.65 5.74 15.39
C PHE A 263 3.27 5.11 15.21
N HIS A 264 3.22 3.94 14.58
CA HIS A 264 1.99 3.16 14.45
C HIS A 264 1.49 2.69 15.81
N LEU A 265 2.36 2.12 16.65
CA LEU A 265 1.98 1.67 18.00
C LEU A 265 1.40 2.81 18.84
N LEU A 266 2.02 4.00 18.80
CA LEU A 266 1.51 5.19 19.48
C LEU A 266 0.14 5.64 18.93
N ALA A 267 -0.06 5.63 17.62
CA ALA A 267 -1.36 5.98 17.03
C ALA A 267 -2.45 4.94 17.36
N LEU A 268 -2.04 3.68 17.52
CA LEU A 268 -2.91 2.56 17.85
C LEU A 268 -3.19 2.42 19.35
N ASP A 269 -2.61 3.26 20.21
CA ASP A 269 -2.75 3.13 21.66
C ASP A 269 -4.21 3.23 22.13
N ARG A 270 -5.05 3.95 21.36
CA ARG A 270 -6.49 4.12 21.57
C ARG A 270 -7.34 2.90 21.25
N PHE A 271 -6.78 1.87 20.61
CA PHE A 271 -7.50 0.64 20.22
C PHE A 271 -7.17 -0.54 21.13
N THR A 272 -8.05 -1.54 21.13
CA THR A 272 -7.83 -2.82 21.81
C THR A 272 -6.69 -3.60 21.16
N ILE A 273 -6.09 -4.56 21.87
CA ILE A 273 -5.04 -5.45 21.33
C ILE A 273 -5.48 -6.07 19.99
N ALA A 274 -6.73 -6.52 19.89
CA ALA A 274 -7.27 -7.06 18.64
C ALA A 274 -7.33 -6.01 17.52
N GLY A 275 -7.73 -4.77 17.82
CA GLY A 275 -7.71 -3.68 16.84
C GLY A 275 -6.30 -3.30 16.39
N ARG A 276 -5.31 -3.35 17.29
CA ARG A 276 -3.89 -3.13 16.92
C ARG A 276 -3.39 -4.25 15.99
N ASP A 277 -3.67 -5.50 16.33
CA ASP A 277 -3.30 -6.67 15.54
C ASP A 277 -3.99 -6.68 14.16
N ASN A 278 -5.22 -6.16 14.07
CA ASN A 278 -5.89 -5.97 12.79
C ASN A 278 -5.09 -5.02 11.88
N VAL A 279 -4.68 -3.86 12.40
CA VAL A 279 -3.91 -2.88 11.61
C VAL A 279 -2.51 -3.38 11.25
N LEU A 280 -1.81 -3.98 12.21
CA LEU A 280 -0.42 -4.40 12.02
C LEU A 280 -0.29 -5.66 11.16
N CYS A 281 -1.27 -6.56 11.17
CA CYS A 281 -1.12 -7.90 10.58
C CYS A 281 -2.39 -8.39 9.87
N ARG A 282 -3.49 -8.62 10.61
CA ARG A 282 -4.61 -9.45 10.12
C ARG A 282 -5.35 -8.87 8.92
N ASN A 283 -5.44 -7.55 8.80
CA ASN A 283 -6.11 -6.93 7.66
C ASN A 283 -5.36 -7.22 6.37
N ALA A 284 -4.03 -7.11 6.37
CA ALA A 284 -3.22 -7.44 5.20
C ALA A 284 -3.32 -8.93 4.87
N CYS A 285 -3.31 -9.82 5.88
CA CYS A 285 -3.56 -11.25 5.68
C CYS A 285 -4.89 -11.53 4.99
N ARG A 286 -5.97 -10.91 5.46
CA ARG A 286 -7.32 -11.09 4.89
C ARG A 286 -7.42 -10.53 3.47
N ILE A 287 -6.95 -9.30 3.26
CA ILE A 287 -7.13 -8.55 2.00
C ILE A 287 -6.27 -9.14 0.89
N TYR A 288 -5.01 -9.43 1.19
CA TYR A 288 -4.04 -9.98 0.24
C TYR A 288 -3.91 -11.50 0.29
N ARG A 289 -4.72 -12.18 1.10
CA ARG A 289 -4.79 -13.65 1.21
C ARG A 289 -3.44 -14.27 1.61
N ILE A 290 -2.75 -13.60 2.53
CA ILE A 290 -1.49 -14.08 3.10
C ILE A 290 -1.80 -15.15 4.16
N LYS A 291 -1.06 -16.27 4.12
CA LYS A 291 -1.18 -17.35 5.09
C LYS A 291 -0.30 -17.05 6.30
N GLU A 292 -0.89 -17.12 7.49
CA GLU A 292 -0.20 -17.07 8.78
C GLU A 292 0.31 -18.45 9.22
#